data_AF-E9DJW6-F1
#
_entry.id   AF-E9DJW6-F1
#
_cell.length_a   1.000
_cell.length_b   1.000
_cell.length_c   1.000
_cell.angle_alpha   90.00
_cell.angle_beta   90.00
_cell.angle_gamma   90.00
#
_symmetry.space_group_name_H-M   'P 1'
#
loop_
_entity.id
_entity.type
_entity.pdbx_description
1 polymer ?
#
loop_
_entity_poly.entity_id
_entity_poly.type
_entity_poly.pdbx_seq_one_letter_code
_entity_poly.pdbx_strand_id
1 'polypeptide(L)'
;MESESKTPPGAVWAREGEFTGNEQNIPINGDWVRLRWPVERDLATTSEDDARALDNHITNCGFGIRDVPIIVQLGHRQYDVFVANPTLTKFVFVNSHLKIIPFATSDYLADHLGKVEAANEAAKKLKVVLEGKVAPGTANLIQDRVLFYERHAATFALGLGLGLRV
;
A
#
# COMPACT_ATOMS: atom_id res chain seq x y z
N MET A 1 -34.32 -10.67 11.58
CA MET A 1 -33.57 -10.85 10.33
C MET A 1 -32.39 -9.92 10.41
N GLU A 2 -31.26 -10.46 10.86
CA GLU A 2 -30.01 -9.73 11.00
C GLU A 2 -29.44 -9.45 9.61
N SER A 3 -29.14 -8.18 9.33
CA SER A 3 -28.47 -7.77 8.10
C SER A 3 -26.99 -8.12 8.21
N GLU A 4 -26.58 -9.19 7.55
CA GLU A 4 -25.17 -9.49 7.30
C GLU A 4 -24.55 -8.35 6.48
N SER A 5 -23.83 -7.47 7.18
CA SER A 5 -22.86 -6.55 6.58
C SER A 5 -21.72 -7.38 6.00
N LYS A 6 -21.84 -7.75 4.73
CA LYS A 6 -20.76 -8.35 3.95
C LYS A 6 -19.71 -7.28 3.67
N THR A 7 -18.66 -7.28 4.49
CA THR A 7 -17.41 -6.56 4.21
C THR A 7 -16.88 -7.04 2.86
N PRO A 8 -16.59 -6.15 1.90
CA PRO A 8 -16.08 -6.57 0.60
C PRO A 8 -14.67 -7.20 0.74
N PRO A 9 -14.33 -8.20 -0.10
CA PRO A 9 -13.05 -8.88 -0.07
C PRO A 9 -11.94 -7.97 -0.60
N GLY A 10 -11.32 -7.27 0.33
CA GLY A 10 -10.29 -6.26 0.10
C GLY A 10 -10.36 -5.28 1.24
N ALA A 11 -9.74 -5.63 2.36
CA ALA A 11 -9.77 -4.81 3.57
C ALA A 11 -9.02 -3.50 3.31
N VAL A 12 -9.77 -2.50 2.86
CA VAL A 12 -9.32 -1.11 2.77
C VAL A 12 -9.44 -0.53 4.17
N TRP A 13 -8.33 -0.54 4.90
CA TRP A 13 -8.22 0.20 6.16
C TRP A 13 -7.71 1.59 5.84
N ALA A 14 -8.61 2.49 5.45
CA ALA A 14 -8.32 3.91 5.59
C ALA A 14 -8.22 4.17 7.10
N ARG A 15 -7.07 4.68 7.56
CA ARG A 15 -6.83 5.00 8.95
C ARG A 15 -7.89 6.02 9.40
N GLU A 16 -8.80 5.63 10.30
CA GLU A 16 -9.81 6.54 10.83
C GLU A 16 -9.16 7.54 11.78
N GLY A 17 -9.23 8.81 11.43
CA GLY A 17 -8.92 9.95 12.29
C GLY A 17 -9.86 11.08 11.93
N GLU A 18 -10.37 11.81 12.92
CA GLU A 18 -11.23 12.97 12.71
C GLU A 18 -10.47 14.06 11.94
N PHE A 19 -10.63 14.09 10.62
CA PHE A 19 -10.23 15.22 9.80
C PHE A 19 -11.20 16.38 10.10
N THR A 20 -10.77 17.32 10.94
CA THR A 20 -11.57 18.49 11.31
C THR A 20 -11.64 19.47 10.14
N GLY A 21 -12.61 19.27 9.25
CA GLY A 21 -13.39 20.27 8.49
C GLY A 21 -12.75 21.40 7.67
N ASN A 22 -11.46 21.73 7.83
CA ASN A 22 -10.81 22.91 7.22
C ASN A 22 -9.51 22.61 6.47
N GLU A 23 -9.10 21.34 6.36
CA GLU A 23 -7.91 20.94 5.60
C GLU A 23 -8.26 20.73 4.12
N GLN A 24 -8.61 21.81 3.42
CA GLN A 24 -8.80 21.78 1.97
C GLN A 24 -7.44 21.63 1.27
N ASN A 25 -7.23 20.49 0.61
CA ASN A 25 -6.33 20.30 -0.53
C ASN A 25 -4.87 20.74 -0.38
N ILE A 26 -4.25 20.61 0.80
CA ILE A 26 -2.79 20.75 0.89
C ILE A 26 -2.15 19.50 0.24
N PRO A 27 -1.28 19.65 -0.77
CA PRO A 27 -0.57 18.52 -1.35
C PRO A 27 0.27 17.83 -0.27
N ILE A 28 -0.02 16.56 -0.01
CA ILE A 28 0.79 15.75 0.90
C ILE A 28 2.00 15.27 0.09
N ASN A 29 3.16 15.88 0.33
CA ASN A 29 4.41 15.45 -0.28
C ASN A 29 4.95 14.21 0.45
N GLY A 30 5.38 13.22 -0.31
CA GLY A 30 5.84 11.94 0.21
C GLY A 30 6.21 10.97 -0.89
N ASP A 31 6.45 9.72 -0.53
CA ASP A 31 6.74 8.65 -1.48
C ASP A 31 6.12 7.32 -1.05
N TRP A 32 5.97 6.41 -2.01
CA TRP A 32 5.45 5.08 -1.82
C TRP A 32 6.56 4.10 -1.45
N VAL A 33 6.37 3.41 -0.32
CA VAL A 33 7.23 2.33 0.14
C VAL A 33 6.47 1.02 0.04
N ARG A 34 7.09 0.02 -0.60
CA ARG A 34 6.54 -1.34 -0.58
C ARG A 34 7.12 -2.13 0.60
N LEU A 35 6.23 -2.69 1.41
CA LEU A 35 6.58 -3.53 2.56
C LEU A 35 6.09 -4.96 2.40
N ARG A 36 6.84 -5.89 3.00
CA ARG A 36 6.44 -7.28 3.24
C ARG A 36 6.16 -7.48 4.72
N TRP A 37 4.92 -7.83 5.08
CA TRP A 37 4.52 -8.03 6.48
C TRP A 37 3.44 -9.13 6.64
N PRO A 38 3.48 -9.93 7.72
CA PRO A 38 4.64 -10.13 8.61
C PRO A 38 5.81 -10.78 7.84
N VAL A 39 7.03 -10.87 8.39
CA VAL A 39 8.17 -11.58 7.75
C VAL A 39 8.04 -13.10 7.90
N GLU A 40 7.42 -13.54 8.98
CA GLU A 40 7.08 -14.93 9.27
C GLU A 40 5.60 -14.98 9.65
N ARG A 41 4.88 -16.03 9.23
CA ARG A 41 3.45 -16.14 9.49
C ARG A 41 3.22 -17.09 10.65
N ASP A 42 2.44 -16.64 11.63
CA ASP A 42 1.67 -17.56 12.45
C ASP A 42 0.45 -18.00 11.65
N LEU A 43 0.32 -19.31 11.38
CA LEU A 43 -0.76 -19.86 10.54
C LEU A 43 -2.16 -19.60 11.12
N ALA A 44 -2.24 -19.16 12.39
CA ALA A 44 -3.47 -18.80 13.06
C ALA A 44 -4.00 -17.39 12.72
N THR A 45 -3.24 -16.48 12.08
CA THR A 45 -3.69 -15.10 11.83
C THR A 45 -4.41 -14.93 10.50
N THR A 46 -5.45 -14.10 10.47
CA THR A 46 -6.15 -13.71 9.24
C THR A 46 -5.43 -12.55 8.53
N SER A 47 -5.76 -12.29 7.27
CA SER A 47 -5.18 -11.17 6.52
C SER A 47 -5.57 -9.80 7.09
N GLU A 48 -6.74 -9.72 7.74
CA GLU A 48 -7.19 -8.51 8.43
C GLU A 48 -6.37 -8.27 9.70
N ASP A 49 -6.10 -9.34 10.45
CA ASP A 49 -5.22 -9.28 11.62
C ASP A 49 -3.81 -8.84 11.23
N ASP A 50 -3.29 -9.32 10.09
CA ASP A 50 -1.96 -8.93 9.59
C ASP A 50 -1.91 -7.43 9.22
N ALA A 51 -2.97 -6.90 8.59
CA ALA A 51 -3.05 -5.47 8.25
C ALA A 51 -3.11 -4.59 9.50
N ARG A 52 -3.91 -4.99 10.49
CA ARG A 52 -4.00 -4.30 11.79
C ARG A 52 -2.70 -4.40 12.57
N ALA A 53 -2.04 -5.55 12.55
CA ALA A 53 -0.73 -5.75 13.16
C ALA A 53 0.35 -4.87 12.51
N LEU A 54 0.31 -4.69 11.17
CA LEU A 54 1.21 -3.78 10.48
C LEU A 54 0.98 -2.33 10.94
N ASP A 55 -0.27 -1.87 11.01
CA ASP A 55 -0.57 -0.51 11.47
C ASP A 55 -0.11 -0.29 12.93
N ASN A 56 -0.33 -1.27 13.80
CA ASN A 56 0.17 -1.25 15.17
C ASN A 56 1.70 -1.20 15.22
N HIS A 57 2.40 -1.99 14.40
CA HIS A 57 3.86 -1.95 14.30
C HIS A 57 4.37 -0.57 13.87
N ILE A 58 3.78 0.01 12.81
CA ILE A 58 4.11 1.35 12.31
C ILE A 58 3.88 2.41 13.41
N THR A 59 2.76 2.29 14.14
CA THR A 59 2.44 3.19 15.27
C THR A 59 3.45 3.05 16.41
N ASN A 60 3.82 1.82 16.78
CA ASN A 60 4.79 1.53 17.83
C ASN A 60 6.20 2.00 17.46
N CYS A 61 6.51 2.07 16.16
CA CYS A 61 7.72 2.69 15.62
C CYS A 61 7.69 4.23 15.65
N GLY A 62 6.60 4.83 16.14
CA GLY A 62 6.44 6.27 16.32
C GLY A 62 5.94 7.02 15.09
N PHE A 63 5.24 6.35 14.16
CA PHE A 63 4.66 6.99 12.97
C PHE A 63 3.14 7.08 13.08
N GLY A 64 2.64 8.32 13.13
CA GLY A 64 1.21 8.61 13.20
C GLY A 64 0.53 8.64 11.83
N ILE A 65 -0.79 8.86 11.83
CA ILE A 65 -1.60 8.96 10.61
C ILE A 65 -1.12 10.06 9.65
N ARG A 66 -0.55 11.15 10.18
CA ARG A 66 0.01 12.24 9.38
C ARG A 66 1.32 11.85 8.69
N ASP A 67 2.07 10.92 9.28
CA ASP A 67 3.33 10.42 8.72
C ASP A 67 3.07 9.34 7.67
N VAL A 68 2.08 8.49 7.94
CA VAL A 68 1.69 7.34 7.10
C VAL A 68 0.18 7.36 6.91
N PRO A 69 -0.33 8.17 5.95
CA PRO A 69 -1.76 8.35 5.76
C PRO A 69 -2.43 7.21 4.98
N ILE A 70 -1.66 6.37 4.28
CA ILE A 70 -2.21 5.33 3.39
C ILE A 70 -1.44 4.04 3.56
N ILE A 71 -2.15 2.94 3.83
CA ILE A 71 -1.66 1.57 3.83
C ILE A 71 -2.62 0.73 2.99
N VAL A 72 -2.14 0.13 1.90
CA VAL A 72 -2.97 -0.70 1.01
C VAL A 72 -2.38 -2.09 0.90
N GLN A 73 -3.16 -3.10 1.24
CA GLN A 73 -2.79 -4.49 1.02
C GLN A 73 -2.99 -4.84 -0.46
N LEU A 74 -1.89 -5.15 -1.16
CA LEU A 74 -1.93 -5.47 -2.59
C LEU A 74 -2.11 -6.96 -2.85
N GLY A 75 -1.63 -7.79 -1.92
CA GLY A 75 -1.67 -9.23 -2.02
C GLY A 75 -1.13 -9.85 -0.75
N HIS A 76 -0.91 -11.18 -0.79
CA HIS A 76 -0.44 -11.91 0.37
C HIS A 76 0.83 -11.28 0.94
N ARG A 77 0.71 -10.72 2.15
CA ARG A 77 1.79 -10.11 2.93
C ARG A 77 2.48 -8.93 2.28
N GLN A 78 1.86 -8.28 1.29
CA GLN A 78 2.46 -7.15 0.60
C GLN A 78 1.59 -5.91 0.67
N TYR A 79 2.23 -4.82 1.05
CA TYR A 79 1.56 -3.56 1.30
C TYR A 79 2.27 -2.45 0.54
N ASP A 80 1.48 -1.57 -0.08
CA ASP A 80 1.95 -0.24 -0.46
C ASP A 80 1.61 0.73 0.66
N VAL A 81 2.62 1.48 1.08
CA VAL A 81 2.51 2.44 2.18
C VAL A 81 2.97 3.79 1.67
N PHE A 82 2.10 4.80 1.72
CA PHE A 82 2.51 6.17 1.42
C PHE A 82 3.05 6.82 2.69
N VAL A 83 4.21 7.47 2.58
CA VAL A 83 4.90 8.09 3.71
C VAL A 83 5.22 9.54 3.39
N ALA A 84 4.86 10.45 4.28
CA ALA A 84 5.11 11.88 4.13
C ALA A 84 6.60 12.24 4.23
N ASN A 85 7.04 13.27 3.49
CA ASN A 85 8.45 13.60 3.30
C ASN A 85 9.27 13.96 4.56
N PRO A 86 8.77 14.60 5.64
CA PRO A 86 9.65 14.83 6.78
C PRO A 86 10.01 13.51 7.48
N THR A 87 9.22 12.46 7.32
CA THR A 87 9.41 11.17 8.02
C THR A 87 9.86 10.04 7.11
N LEU A 88 9.80 10.19 5.78
CA LEU A 88 10.18 9.17 4.80
C LEU A 88 11.54 8.53 5.08
N THR A 89 12.60 9.33 5.27
CA THR A 89 13.96 8.79 5.53
C THR A 89 14.00 7.96 6.82
N LYS A 90 13.38 8.44 7.90
CA LYS A 90 13.33 7.71 9.18
C LYS A 90 12.50 6.44 9.03
N PHE A 91 11.37 6.51 8.32
CA PHE A 91 10.51 5.36 8.07
C PHE A 91 11.23 4.27 7.30
N VAL A 92 11.91 4.62 6.21
CA VAL A 92 12.71 3.69 5.41
C VAL A 92 13.83 3.07 6.24
N PHE A 93 14.48 3.84 7.11
CA PHE A 93 15.53 3.32 8.00
C PHE A 93 14.99 2.28 8.99
N VAL A 94 13.93 2.65 9.75
CA VAL A 94 13.33 1.78 10.78
C VAL A 94 12.73 0.51 10.18
N ASN A 95 12.07 0.62 9.03
CA ASN A 95 11.38 -0.49 8.37
C ASN A 95 12.20 -1.11 7.22
N SER A 96 13.51 -0.87 7.18
CA SER A 96 14.40 -1.34 6.09
C SER A 96 14.35 -2.85 5.89
N HIS A 97 14.23 -3.62 6.97
CA HIS A 97 14.10 -5.08 6.96
C HIS A 97 12.78 -5.60 6.38
N LEU A 98 11.75 -4.75 6.28
CA LEU A 98 10.44 -5.07 5.67
C LEU A 98 10.34 -4.58 4.23
N LYS A 99 11.20 -3.63 3.84
CA LYS A 99 11.14 -2.98 2.53
C LYS A 99 11.51 -3.96 1.43
N ILE A 100 10.71 -3.95 0.36
CA ILE A 100 11.00 -4.68 -0.87
C ILE A 100 10.90 -3.75 -2.07
N ILE A 101 11.58 -4.11 -3.16
CA ILE A 101 11.51 -3.37 -4.43
C ILE A 101 10.37 -3.98 -5.27
N PRO A 102 9.39 -3.19 -5.76
CA PRO A 102 8.34 -3.70 -6.63
C PRO A 102 8.91 -4.44 -7.84
N PHE A 103 8.34 -5.60 -8.14
CA PHE A 103 8.71 -6.49 -9.27
C PHE A 103 10.15 -7.04 -9.25
N ALA A 104 10.89 -6.85 -8.16
CA ALA A 104 12.16 -7.54 -7.93
C ALA A 104 11.91 -8.97 -7.46
N THR A 105 12.96 -9.78 -7.36
CA THR A 105 12.87 -11.20 -6.95
C THR A 105 12.25 -11.40 -5.56
N SER A 106 12.33 -10.40 -4.68
CA SER A 106 11.70 -10.43 -3.35
C SER A 106 10.20 -10.10 -3.36
N ASP A 107 9.65 -9.70 -4.51
CA ASP A 107 8.25 -9.35 -4.68
C ASP A 107 7.42 -10.63 -4.91
N TYR A 108 6.82 -11.15 -3.83
CA TYR A 108 5.99 -12.35 -3.84
C TYR A 108 4.78 -12.26 -4.79
N LEU A 109 4.15 -11.09 -4.94
CA LEU A 109 3.02 -10.94 -5.87
C LEU A 109 3.50 -11.13 -7.31
N ALA A 110 4.65 -10.54 -7.65
CA ALA A 110 5.28 -10.72 -8.97
C ALA A 110 5.82 -12.13 -9.19
N ASP A 111 6.37 -12.76 -8.15
CA ASP A 111 6.86 -14.15 -8.20
C ASP A 111 5.72 -15.15 -8.43
N HIS A 112 4.58 -14.94 -7.76
CA HIS A 112 3.45 -15.86 -7.83
C HIS A 112 2.56 -15.66 -9.06
N LEU A 113 2.32 -14.41 -9.46
CA LEU A 113 1.39 -14.10 -10.56
C LEU A 113 2.08 -13.81 -11.89
N GLY A 114 3.38 -13.51 -11.88
CA GLY A 114 4.05 -12.85 -13.01
C GLY A 114 3.94 -11.33 -12.91
N LYS A 115 4.88 -10.60 -13.53
CA LYS A 115 5.00 -9.15 -13.37
C LYS A 115 3.82 -8.36 -13.95
N VAL A 116 3.24 -8.82 -15.05
CA VAL A 116 2.09 -8.15 -15.69
C VAL A 116 0.86 -8.25 -14.80
N GLU A 117 0.53 -9.47 -14.38
CA GLU A 117 -0.62 -9.79 -13.54
C GLU A 117 -0.47 -9.17 -12.15
N ALA A 118 0.73 -9.18 -11.56
CA ALA A 118 1.00 -8.51 -10.29
C ALA A 118 0.77 -7.00 -10.37
N ALA A 119 1.19 -6.36 -11.46
CA ALA A 119 0.94 -4.94 -11.67
C ALA A 119 -0.56 -4.64 -11.83
N ASN A 120 -1.28 -5.47 -12.59
CA ASN A 120 -2.73 -5.32 -12.76
C ASN A 120 -3.50 -5.53 -11.45
N GLU A 121 -3.13 -6.54 -10.65
CA GLU A 121 -3.77 -6.80 -9.35
C GLU A 121 -3.49 -5.66 -8.36
N ALA A 122 -2.24 -5.16 -8.33
CA ALA A 122 -1.87 -4.00 -7.54
C ALA A 122 -2.71 -2.75 -7.89
N ALA A 123 -2.83 -2.44 -9.18
CA ALA A 123 -3.65 -1.33 -9.67
C ALA A 123 -5.13 -1.51 -9.28
N LYS A 124 -5.67 -2.73 -9.45
CA LYS A 124 -7.04 -3.07 -9.07
C LYS A 124 -7.31 -2.84 -7.59
N LYS A 125 -6.41 -3.27 -6.71
CA LYS A 125 -6.54 -3.06 -5.25
C LYS A 125 -6.58 -1.57 -4.90
N LEU A 126 -5.72 -0.77 -5.51
CA LEU A 126 -5.72 0.68 -5.31
C LEU A 126 -6.97 1.36 -5.85
N LYS A 127 -7.52 0.91 -6.99
CA LYS A 127 -8.81 1.40 -7.52
C LYS A 127 -9.97 1.12 -6.56
N VAL A 128 -10.01 -0.07 -5.94
CA VAL A 128 -11.00 -0.39 -4.90
C VAL A 128 -10.89 0.57 -3.70
N VAL A 129 -9.66 0.96 -3.32
CA VAL A 129 -9.47 2.00 -2.28
C VAL A 129 -10.06 3.34 -2.71
N LEU A 130 -9.84 3.76 -3.97
CA LEU A 130 -10.39 5.01 -4.51
C LEU A 130 -11.93 5.05 -4.55
N GLU A 131 -12.57 3.90 -4.77
CA GLU A 131 -14.04 3.77 -4.75
C GLU A 131 -14.61 3.91 -3.33
N GLY A 132 -13.77 3.71 -2.30
CA GLY A 132 -14.13 3.86 -0.89
C GLY A 132 -13.99 5.29 -0.35
N LYS A 133 -14.15 5.44 0.96
CA LYS A 133 -13.84 6.69 1.65
C LYS A 133 -12.31 6.80 1.81
N VAL A 134 -11.71 7.72 1.08
CA VAL A 134 -10.29 8.10 1.23
C VAL A 134 -10.15 9.38 2.04
N ALA A 135 -9.04 9.51 2.76
CA ALA A 135 -8.74 10.74 3.49
C ALA A 135 -8.61 11.94 2.51
N PRO A 136 -9.06 13.15 2.89
CA PRO A 136 -8.89 14.34 2.06
C PRO A 136 -7.44 14.52 1.59
N GLY A 137 -7.24 14.87 0.32
CA GLY A 137 -5.91 15.07 -0.26
C GLY A 137 -5.14 13.79 -0.63
N THR A 138 -5.65 12.59 -0.31
CA THR A 138 -4.96 11.31 -0.63
C THR A 138 -5.37 10.67 -1.95
N ALA A 139 -6.52 11.04 -2.52
CA ALA A 139 -7.04 10.46 -3.76
C ALA A 139 -6.05 10.57 -4.92
N ASN A 140 -5.45 11.74 -5.12
CA ASN A 140 -4.46 11.95 -6.19
C ASN A 140 -3.21 11.07 -6.02
N LEU A 141 -2.75 10.87 -4.78
CA LEU A 141 -1.60 10.01 -4.50
C LEU A 141 -1.88 8.55 -4.89
N ILE A 142 -3.09 8.07 -4.58
CA ILE A 142 -3.53 6.71 -4.93
C ILE A 142 -3.70 6.60 -6.44
N GLN A 143 -4.28 7.62 -7.10
CA GLN A 143 -4.40 7.69 -8.56
C GLN A 143 -3.03 7.61 -9.25
N ASP A 144 -2.04 8.38 -8.78
CA ASP A 144 -0.67 8.34 -9.29
C ASP A 144 -0.04 6.96 -9.12
N ARG A 145 -0.33 6.29 -8.00
CA ARG A 145 0.14 4.92 -7.75
C ARG A 145 -0.56 3.89 -8.64
N VAL A 146 -1.84 4.05 -8.93
CA VAL A 146 -2.55 3.24 -9.95
C VAL A 146 -1.87 3.38 -11.30
N LEU A 147 -1.62 4.61 -11.75
CA LEU A 147 -0.95 4.89 -13.03
C LEU A 147 0.46 4.30 -13.07
N PHE A 148 1.20 4.35 -11.96
CA PHE A 148 2.50 3.68 -11.83
C PHE A 148 2.39 2.18 -12.18
N TYR A 149 1.42 1.47 -11.59
CA TYR A 149 1.24 0.04 -11.85
C TYR A 149 0.75 -0.25 -13.28
N GLU A 150 -0.21 0.50 -13.79
CA GLU A 150 -0.72 0.31 -15.16
C GLU A 150 0.38 0.50 -16.22
N ARG A 151 1.26 1.51 -16.03
CA ARG A 151 2.42 1.70 -16.91
C ARG A 151 3.39 0.53 -16.85
N HIS A 152 3.64 -0.02 -15.67
CA HIS A 152 4.50 -1.20 -15.52
C HIS A 152 3.87 -2.42 -16.20
N ALA A 153 2.57 -2.66 -16.01
CA ALA A 153 1.84 -3.75 -16.66
C ALA A 153 1.98 -3.69 -18.19
N ALA A 154 1.71 -2.51 -18.77
CA ALA A 154 1.86 -2.29 -20.21
C ALA A 154 3.32 -2.51 -20.68
N THR A 155 4.29 -2.03 -19.90
CA THR A 155 5.71 -2.14 -20.23
C THR A 155 6.18 -3.60 -20.23
N PHE A 156 5.80 -4.36 -19.21
CA PHE A 156 6.09 -5.79 -19.12
C PHE A 156 5.39 -6.59 -20.22
N ALA A 157 4.14 -6.26 -20.56
CA ALA A 157 3.39 -6.93 -21.63
C ALA A 157 4.03 -6.73 -23.01
N LEU A 158 4.68 -5.59 -23.24
CA LEU A 158 5.42 -5.30 -24.48
C LEU A 158 6.82 -5.94 -24.51
N GLY A 159 7.26 -6.63 -23.46
CA GLY A 159 8.61 -7.18 -23.35
C GLY A 159 9.71 -6.10 -23.26
N LEU A 160 9.32 -4.85 -23.05
CA LEU A 160 10.24 -3.73 -22.90
C LEU A 160 10.74 -3.74 -21.45
N GLY A 161 11.92 -4.33 -21.21
CA GLY A 161 12.56 -4.24 -19.90
C GLY A 161 12.82 -2.76 -19.57
N LEU A 162 12.21 -2.23 -18.50
CA LEU A 162 12.65 -0.97 -17.92
C LEU A 162 14.05 -1.20 -17.35
N GLY A 163 15.06 -0.93 -18.18
CA GLY A 163 16.44 -0.81 -17.76
C GLY A 163 16.60 0.43 -16.88
N LEU A 164 16.12 0.37 -15.64
CA LEU A 164 16.71 1.18 -14.57
C LEU A 164 18.02 0.49 -14.19
N ARG A 165 19.10 0.88 -14.89
CA ARG A 165 20.44 0.78 -14.35
C ARG A 165 20.46 1.63 -13.08
N VAL A 166 20.65 0.96 -11.94
CA VAL A 166 21.01 1.57 -10.66
C VAL A 166 22.40 2.20 -10.80
#